data_AF-A0A2S6BZT0-F1
#
_entry.id   AF-A0A2S6BZT0-F1
#
_cell.length_a   1.000
_cell.length_b   1.000
_cell.length_c   1.000
_cell.angle_alpha   90.00
_cell.angle_beta   90.00
_cell.angle_gamma   90.00
#
_symmetry.space_group_name_H-M   'P 1'
#
loop_
_entity.id
_entity.type
_entity.pdbx_description
1 polymer ?
#
loop_
_entity_poly.entity_id
_entity_poly.type
_entity_poly.pdbx_seq_one_letter_code
_entity_poly.pdbx_strand_id
1 'polypeptide(L)'
;MASREVGSIVSGDPLMGMQSLLLLQHELWFAGDKAAIVHLQLHRNVLATLCRQLLSQEGTILRSQQSADDSSDPWLQWIQSESKRRVLYFTWITECLQLVFFMLPTLLSMHELHLPLPSHENHWQANQQQWQCLPPPQSPRSLCAVLARIGTEGALQEDVGPSAQLALLLSSSVQRNETQNLQRAMGIEFDQIPADNFTSAAATLADIQQRAFNTMSQLDFAEPLNPAKVATTSSDYSIMVRIIRILDFTPLRTLCRATRWQTTEQGASEARRQLFENFRQDGKRAKECVSEASQLFQYLRTIKSLSHIDTMTLLMCVLYIYVYIELAMHPSSSTMPQTGGARPGKIIKLDQPVIDDEREDWLSGRHDYRPHLAGIGLLDSERSPP
;
A
#
# COMPACT_ATOMS: atom_id res chain seq x y z
N MET A 1 3.22 -8.87 34.28
CA MET A 1 4.05 -7.72 33.89
C MET A 1 3.28 -6.81 32.92
N ALA A 2 2.82 -7.32 31.77
CA ALA A 2 2.01 -6.56 30.79
C ALA A 2 0.79 -5.80 31.34
N SER A 3 0.04 -6.35 32.29
CA SER A 3 -1.15 -5.67 32.87
C SER A 3 -0.81 -4.39 33.64
N ARG A 4 0.36 -4.31 34.29
CA ARG A 4 0.80 -3.09 35.01
C ARG A 4 1.25 -1.99 34.05
N GLU A 5 1.93 -2.38 32.97
CA GLU A 5 2.41 -1.45 31.93
C GLU A 5 1.24 -0.86 31.13
N VAL A 6 0.26 -1.68 30.73
CA VAL A 6 -0.96 -1.22 30.07
C VAL A 6 -1.77 -0.29 30.99
N GLY A 7 -1.87 -0.62 32.28
CA GLY A 7 -2.54 0.24 33.26
C GLY A 7 -1.88 1.62 33.43
N SER A 8 -0.56 1.71 33.31
CA SER A 8 0.18 2.98 33.35
C SER A 8 -0.04 3.83 32.11
N ILE A 9 -0.16 3.22 30.92
CA ILE A 9 -0.41 3.93 29.67
C ILE A 9 -1.83 4.52 29.65
N VAL A 10 -2.80 3.82 30.21
CA VAL A 10 -4.20 4.24 30.27
C VAL A 10 -4.43 5.32 31.35
N SER A 11 -3.56 5.44 32.35
CA SER A 11 -3.71 6.40 33.46
C SER A 11 -2.97 7.73 33.26
N GLY A 12 -2.05 7.82 32.29
CA GLY A 12 -1.35 9.05 31.91
C GLY A 12 -2.09 9.87 30.83
N ASP A 13 -1.39 10.81 30.18
CA ASP A 13 -1.90 11.47 28.96
C ASP A 13 -2.07 10.41 27.86
N PRO A 14 -3.30 10.11 27.42
CA PRO A 14 -3.56 9.06 26.44
C PRO A 14 -2.87 9.35 25.11
N LEU A 15 -2.68 10.62 24.74
CA LEU A 15 -2.04 10.97 23.48
C LEU A 15 -0.57 10.54 23.46
N MET A 16 0.18 10.85 24.52
CA MET A 16 1.58 10.44 24.68
C MET A 16 1.71 8.91 24.72
N GLY A 17 0.78 8.24 25.40
CA GLY A 17 0.71 6.78 25.45
C GLY A 17 0.52 6.17 24.06
N MET A 18 -0.42 6.70 23.27
CA MET A 18 -0.68 6.25 21.92
C MET A 18 0.51 6.50 20.98
N GLN A 19 1.14 7.67 21.04
CA GLN A 19 2.33 8.00 20.27
C GLN A 19 3.49 7.05 20.57
N SER A 20 3.73 6.78 21.86
CA SER A 20 4.79 5.87 22.30
C SER A 20 4.52 4.42 21.85
N LEU A 21 3.27 3.97 21.95
CA LEU A 21 2.86 2.65 21.46
C LEU A 21 3.01 2.53 19.95
N LEU A 22 2.67 3.57 19.18
CA LEU A 22 2.84 3.58 17.73
C LEU A 22 4.31 3.44 17.32
N LEU A 23 5.20 4.15 18.01
CA LEU A 23 6.66 4.03 17.79
C LEU A 23 7.17 2.64 18.17
N LEU A 24 6.75 2.12 19.32
CA LEU A 24 7.10 0.77 19.76
C LEU A 24 6.64 -0.29 18.76
N GLN A 25 5.45 -0.12 18.17
CA GLN A 25 4.97 -1.02 17.13
C GLN A 25 5.91 -1.02 15.94
N HIS A 26 6.33 0.14 15.42
CA HIS A 26 7.28 0.21 14.30
C HIS A 26 8.56 -0.57 14.58
N GLU A 27 9.14 -0.44 15.79
CA GLU A 27 10.32 -1.22 16.19
C GLU A 27 10.05 -2.73 16.19
N LEU A 28 8.91 -3.17 16.74
CA LEU A 28 8.57 -4.59 16.84
C LEU A 28 8.33 -5.27 15.49
N TRP A 29 7.94 -4.54 14.44
CA TRP A 29 7.67 -5.12 13.11
C TRP A 29 8.94 -5.64 12.45
N PHE A 30 10.07 -5.03 12.78
CA PHE A 30 11.36 -5.31 12.16
C PHE A 30 12.32 -6.06 13.09
N ALA A 31 11.86 -6.46 14.27
CA ALA A 31 12.65 -7.22 15.24
C ALA A 31 13.06 -8.62 14.75
N GLY A 32 12.33 -9.19 13.77
CA GLY A 32 12.71 -10.43 13.09
C GLY A 32 12.51 -11.73 13.89
N ASP A 33 11.97 -11.65 15.11
CA ASP A 33 11.68 -12.82 15.93
C ASP A 33 10.16 -13.05 16.14
N LYS A 34 9.79 -14.29 16.50
CA LYS A 34 8.38 -14.67 16.70
C LYS A 34 7.77 -14.08 17.98
N ALA A 35 8.57 -13.84 19.01
CA ALA A 35 8.07 -13.29 20.28
C ALA A 35 7.67 -11.82 20.10
N ALA A 36 8.44 -11.05 19.34
CA ALA A 36 8.16 -9.68 18.94
C ALA A 36 6.85 -9.58 18.15
N ILE A 37 6.52 -10.56 17.29
CA ILE A 37 5.22 -10.63 16.62
C ILE A 37 4.07 -10.79 17.63
N VAL A 38 4.24 -11.64 18.65
CA VAL A 38 3.22 -11.82 19.71
C VAL A 38 3.07 -10.53 20.52
N HIS A 39 4.18 -9.90 20.93
CA HIS A 39 4.16 -8.61 21.61
C HIS A 39 3.52 -7.53 20.74
N LEU A 40 3.80 -7.53 19.44
CA LEU A 40 3.20 -6.61 18.50
C LEU A 40 1.68 -6.77 18.51
N GLN A 41 1.14 -7.99 18.41
CA GLN A 41 -0.31 -8.21 18.46
C GLN A 41 -0.95 -7.66 19.73
N LEU A 42 -0.30 -7.85 20.89
CA LEU A 42 -0.78 -7.28 22.15
C LEU A 42 -0.86 -5.75 22.09
N HIS A 43 0.23 -5.08 21.70
CA HIS A 43 0.29 -3.63 21.66
C HIS A 43 -0.63 -3.02 20.60
N ARG A 44 -0.84 -3.72 19.47
CA ARG A 44 -1.84 -3.35 18.46
C ARG A 44 -3.24 -3.30 19.05
N ASN A 45 -3.64 -4.31 19.83
CA ASN A 45 -4.95 -4.35 20.49
C ASN A 45 -5.12 -3.22 21.50
N VAL A 46 -4.07 -2.91 22.27
CA VAL A 46 -4.09 -1.77 23.21
C VAL A 46 -4.26 -0.46 22.44
N LEU A 47 -3.46 -0.21 21.40
CA LEU A 47 -3.53 1.02 20.62
C LEU A 47 -4.87 1.17 19.88
N ALA A 48 -5.41 0.09 19.30
CA ALA A 48 -6.72 0.09 18.69
C ALA A 48 -7.83 0.40 19.70
N THR A 49 -7.72 -0.10 20.94
CA THR A 49 -8.65 0.23 22.03
C THR A 49 -8.58 1.72 22.40
N LEU A 50 -7.37 2.28 22.52
CA LEU A 50 -7.18 3.72 22.77
C LEU A 50 -7.73 4.58 21.61
N CYS A 51 -7.53 4.15 20.35
CA CYS A 51 -8.12 4.80 19.19
C CYS A 51 -9.66 4.80 19.28
N ARG A 52 -10.29 3.69 19.66
CA ARG A 52 -11.74 3.62 19.87
C ARG A 52 -12.22 4.49 21.02
N GLN A 53 -11.41 4.68 22.06
CA GLN A 53 -11.71 5.65 23.11
C GLN A 53 -11.68 7.09 22.57
N LEU A 54 -10.70 7.45 21.73
CA LEU A 54 -10.69 8.75 21.06
C LEU A 54 -11.88 8.96 20.12
N LEU A 55 -12.34 7.89 19.49
CA LEU A 55 -13.49 7.86 18.58
C LEU A 55 -14.83 7.68 19.28
N SER A 56 -14.83 7.50 20.60
CA SER A 56 -16.03 7.12 21.34
C SER A 56 -17.05 8.26 21.36
N GLN A 57 -18.32 7.91 21.08
CA GLN A 57 -19.44 8.83 21.18
C GLN A 57 -20.09 8.76 22.56
N GLU A 58 -20.95 9.73 22.86
CA GLU A 58 -21.76 9.72 24.09
C GLU A 58 -22.58 8.42 24.20
N GLY A 59 -22.63 7.86 25.41
CA GLY A 59 -23.37 6.62 25.68
C GLY A 59 -22.60 5.32 25.43
N THR A 60 -21.32 5.38 25.04
CA THR A 60 -20.48 4.19 24.86
C THR A 60 -19.62 3.88 26.10
N ILE A 61 -19.31 2.59 26.33
CA ILE A 61 -18.51 2.11 27.47
C ILE A 61 -17.08 2.68 27.44
N LEU A 62 -16.57 3.01 26.25
CA LEU A 62 -15.22 3.51 26.04
C LEU A 62 -15.08 5.02 26.22
N ARG A 63 -16.18 5.73 26.50
CA ARG A 63 -16.13 7.17 26.74
C ARG A 63 -15.28 7.47 27.97
N SER A 64 -14.18 8.18 27.75
CA SER A 64 -13.41 8.79 28.82
C SER A 64 -14.04 10.13 29.22
N GLN A 65 -14.32 10.33 30.52
CA GLN A 65 -14.68 11.64 31.08
C GLN A 65 -13.42 12.50 31.22
N GLN A 66 -12.71 12.76 30.12
CA GLN A 66 -11.67 13.78 30.12
C GLN A 66 -12.36 15.15 30.03
N SER A 67 -12.17 15.97 31.05
CA SER A 67 -12.57 17.37 31.05
C SER A 67 -11.97 18.04 29.80
N ALA A 68 -12.78 18.82 29.08
CA ALA A 68 -12.27 19.70 28.05
C ALA A 68 -11.17 20.54 28.68
N ASP A 69 -9.94 20.35 28.23
CA ASP A 69 -8.82 21.18 28.62
C ASP A 69 -9.04 22.51 27.89
N ASP A 70 -9.78 23.42 28.54
CA ASP A 70 -10.09 24.76 28.06
C ASP A 70 -8.82 25.62 28.11
N SER A 71 -7.81 25.22 27.34
CA SER A 71 -6.67 26.10 27.06
C SER A 71 -7.20 27.31 26.30
N SER A 72 -6.92 28.53 26.77
CA SER A 72 -7.40 29.75 26.11
C SER A 72 -6.76 30.00 24.73
N ASP A 73 -5.68 29.29 24.37
CA ASP A 73 -4.94 29.49 23.13
C ASP A 73 -5.51 28.65 21.97
N PRO A 74 -6.11 29.27 20.94
CA PRO A 74 -6.68 28.55 19.79
C PRO A 74 -5.67 27.69 19.04
N TRP A 75 -4.39 28.09 18.98
CA TRP A 75 -3.36 27.31 18.32
C TRP A 75 -3.04 26.04 19.11
N LEU A 76 -2.96 26.13 20.43
CA LEU A 76 -2.70 24.97 21.29
C LEU A 76 -3.86 23.96 21.22
N GLN A 77 -5.11 24.45 21.26
CA GLN A 77 -6.29 23.61 21.06
C GLN A 77 -6.27 22.90 19.70
N TRP A 78 -5.89 23.61 18.64
CA TRP A 78 -5.75 23.04 17.30
C TRP A 78 -4.65 21.97 17.26
N ILE A 79 -3.47 22.24 17.82
CA ILE A 79 -2.35 21.28 17.88
C ILE A 79 -2.77 20.01 18.61
N GLN A 80 -3.45 20.11 19.75
CA GLN A 80 -3.94 18.93 20.48
C GLN A 80 -4.93 18.12 19.65
N SER A 81 -5.87 18.79 18.99
CA SER A 81 -6.91 18.16 18.16
C SER A 81 -6.34 17.52 16.89
N GLU A 82 -5.39 18.19 16.24
CA GLU A 82 -4.66 17.69 15.07
C GLU A 82 -3.74 16.52 15.46
N SER A 83 -3.08 16.58 16.62
CA SER A 83 -2.24 15.48 17.11
C SER A 83 -3.03 14.20 17.33
N LYS A 84 -4.22 14.29 17.95
CA LYS A 84 -5.14 13.16 18.12
C LYS A 84 -5.55 12.55 16.77
N ARG A 85 -5.94 13.41 15.80
CA ARG A 85 -6.27 12.98 14.43
C ARG A 85 -5.09 12.29 13.76
N ARG A 86 -3.90 12.88 13.80
CA ARG A 86 -2.70 12.33 13.17
C ARG A 86 -2.30 10.99 13.77
N VAL A 87 -2.32 10.84 15.10
CA VAL A 87 -2.01 9.55 15.75
C VAL A 87 -3.00 8.47 15.33
N LEU A 88 -4.30 8.79 15.26
CA LEU A 88 -5.31 7.87 14.76
C LEU A 88 -5.04 7.45 13.31
N TYR A 89 -4.83 8.41 12.40
CA TYR A 89 -4.61 8.11 10.99
C TYR A 89 -3.27 7.43 10.73
N PHE A 90 -2.21 7.77 11.47
CA PHE A 90 -0.96 7.03 11.40
C PHE A 90 -1.10 5.62 11.93
N THR A 91 -1.90 5.39 12.99
CA THR A 91 -2.24 4.04 13.44
C THR A 91 -2.99 3.26 12.35
N TRP A 92 -3.92 3.91 11.65
CA TRP A 92 -4.62 3.28 10.52
C TRP A 92 -3.69 2.95 9.35
N ILE A 93 -2.87 3.90 8.89
CA ILE A 93 -1.84 3.68 7.85
C ILE A 93 -0.95 2.50 8.23
N THR A 94 -0.52 2.50 9.49
CA THR A 94 0.30 1.47 10.10
C THR A 94 -0.36 0.08 10.02
N GLU A 95 -1.63 -0.02 10.42
CA GLU A 95 -2.42 -1.25 10.28
C GLU A 95 -2.57 -1.69 8.82
N CYS A 96 -2.77 -0.76 7.88
CA CYS A 96 -2.81 -1.08 6.46
C CYS A 96 -1.46 -1.63 5.95
N LEU A 97 -0.34 -1.01 6.33
CA LEU A 97 1.00 -1.48 5.95
C LEU A 97 1.28 -2.87 6.53
N GLN A 98 0.82 -3.15 7.75
CA GLN A 98 0.92 -4.50 8.33
C GLN A 98 0.13 -5.54 7.55
N LEU A 99 -1.06 -5.18 7.06
CA LEU A 99 -1.82 -6.06 6.17
C LEU A 99 -1.06 -6.33 4.87
N VAL A 100 -0.54 -5.27 4.26
CA VAL A 100 0.14 -5.34 2.96
C VAL A 100 1.46 -6.13 3.04
N PHE A 101 2.30 -5.87 4.05
CA PHE A 101 3.64 -6.47 4.16
C PHE A 101 3.68 -7.77 4.95
N PHE A 102 2.79 -7.96 5.93
CA PHE A 102 2.84 -9.09 6.86
C PHE A 102 1.58 -9.94 6.87
N MET A 103 0.59 -9.63 6.02
CA MET A 103 -0.68 -10.35 5.96
C MET A 103 -1.43 -10.36 7.30
N LEU A 104 -1.20 -9.34 8.14
CA LEU A 104 -1.88 -9.18 9.42
C LEU A 104 -3.20 -8.43 9.21
N PRO A 105 -4.35 -8.97 9.64
CA PRO A 105 -5.63 -8.28 9.48
C PRO A 105 -5.63 -6.98 10.26
N THR A 106 -6.32 -5.96 9.74
CA THR A 106 -6.52 -4.68 10.43
C THR A 106 -7.39 -4.88 11.66
N LEU A 107 -7.04 -4.23 12.77
CA LEU A 107 -7.84 -4.24 14.00
C LEU A 107 -8.88 -3.13 14.03
N LEU A 108 -8.62 -2.02 13.34
CA LEU A 108 -9.57 -0.95 13.12
C LEU A 108 -10.31 -1.21 11.80
N SER A 109 -11.55 -0.76 11.72
CA SER A 109 -12.29 -0.66 10.46
C SER A 109 -12.30 0.78 9.98
N MET A 110 -12.30 0.96 8.67
CA MET A 110 -12.43 2.28 8.06
C MET A 110 -13.70 3.01 8.50
N HIS A 111 -14.79 2.30 8.75
CA HIS A 111 -16.05 2.93 9.18
C HIS A 111 -15.93 3.63 10.54
N GLU A 112 -14.98 3.20 11.38
CA GLU A 112 -14.73 3.78 12.71
C GLU A 112 -14.08 5.18 12.57
N LEU A 113 -13.40 5.45 11.45
CA LEU A 113 -12.63 6.68 11.17
C LEU A 113 -13.52 7.84 10.72
N HIS A 114 -14.45 8.23 11.59
CA HIS A 114 -15.38 9.33 11.36
C HIS A 114 -14.78 10.73 11.58
N LEU A 115 -13.59 10.84 12.18
CA LEU A 115 -12.89 12.13 12.29
C LEU A 115 -12.44 12.65 10.91
N PRO A 116 -12.38 13.97 10.72
CA PRO A 116 -11.87 14.55 9.48
C PRO A 116 -10.44 14.11 9.18
N LEU A 117 -10.07 14.04 7.90
CA LEU A 117 -8.70 13.75 7.48
C LEU A 117 -7.69 14.72 8.15
N PRO A 118 -6.42 14.30 8.31
CA PRO A 118 -5.37 15.19 8.80
C PRO A 118 -5.28 16.45 7.95
N SER A 119 -4.96 17.58 8.60
CA SER A 119 -4.72 18.84 7.90
C SER A 119 -3.45 18.74 7.04
N HIS A 120 -3.31 19.60 6.04
CA HIS A 120 -2.12 19.62 5.19
C HIS A 120 -0.84 19.80 6.02
N GLU A 121 0.25 19.18 5.60
CA GLU A 121 1.60 19.26 6.18
C GLU A 121 2.07 20.70 6.37
N ASN A 122 1.67 21.63 5.50
CA ASN A 122 1.99 23.05 5.61
C ASN A 122 1.45 23.64 6.92
N HIS A 123 0.23 23.26 7.33
CA HIS A 123 -0.33 23.66 8.63
C HIS A 123 0.36 22.97 9.80
N TRP A 124 0.71 21.69 9.65
CA TRP A 124 1.35 20.92 10.72
C TRP A 124 2.78 21.36 11.00
N GLN A 125 3.53 21.74 9.97
CA GLN A 125 4.91 22.21 10.08
C GLN A 125 5.00 23.70 10.41
N ALA A 126 3.89 24.43 10.35
CA ALA A 126 3.84 25.84 10.69
C ALA A 126 3.99 26.07 12.20
N ASN A 127 4.82 27.05 12.57
CA ASN A 127 4.79 27.60 13.92
C ASN A 127 3.52 28.44 14.16
N GLN A 128 3.27 28.86 15.39
CA GLN A 128 2.05 29.61 15.75
C GLN A 128 1.80 30.85 14.87
N GLN A 129 2.84 31.63 14.55
CA GLN A 129 2.71 32.84 13.73
C GLN A 129 2.38 32.51 12.28
N GLN A 130 3.04 31.51 11.71
CA GLN A 130 2.78 31.03 10.36
C GLN A 130 1.37 30.44 10.24
N TRP A 131 0.95 29.67 11.24
CA TRP A 131 -0.38 29.03 11.28
C TRP A 131 -1.51 30.07 11.23
N GLN A 132 -1.35 31.19 11.93
CA GLN A 132 -2.33 32.29 11.90
C GLN A 132 -2.44 32.98 10.53
N CYS A 133 -1.37 32.92 9.73
CA CYS A 133 -1.35 33.50 8.38
C CYS A 133 -1.87 32.54 7.31
N LEU A 134 -2.00 31.24 7.62
CA LEU A 134 -2.53 30.25 6.70
C LEU A 134 -4.06 30.33 6.62
N PRO A 135 -4.66 29.97 5.47
CA PRO A 135 -6.10 29.81 5.39
C PRO A 135 -6.57 28.75 6.39
N PRO A 136 -7.82 28.82 6.89
CA PRO A 136 -8.34 27.81 7.81
C PRO A 136 -8.23 26.40 7.18
N PRO A 137 -7.93 25.35 7.98
CA PRO A 137 -7.77 23.99 7.47
C PRO A 137 -9.02 23.54 6.71
N GLN A 138 -8.86 23.10 5.45
CA GLN A 138 -9.98 22.94 4.50
C GLN A 138 -10.66 21.55 4.49
N SER A 139 -10.28 20.61 5.34
CA SER A 139 -10.81 19.24 5.29
C SER A 139 -11.77 18.93 6.45
N PRO A 140 -13.08 19.21 6.34
CA PRO A 140 -14.06 18.75 7.32
C PRO A 140 -14.52 17.30 7.08
N ARG A 141 -14.10 16.66 5.98
CA ARG A 141 -14.63 15.36 5.57
C ARG A 141 -13.83 14.20 6.17
N SER A 142 -14.55 13.16 6.57
CA SER A 142 -13.97 11.88 6.98
C SER A 142 -13.39 11.13 5.79
N LEU A 143 -12.51 10.19 6.06
CA LEU A 143 -11.86 9.37 5.04
C LEU A 143 -12.86 8.62 4.14
N CYS A 144 -13.90 8.04 4.73
CA CYS A 144 -14.97 7.36 3.97
C CYS A 144 -15.70 8.30 3.01
N ALA A 145 -15.99 9.53 3.44
CA ALA A 145 -16.71 10.51 2.63
C ALA A 145 -15.89 10.95 1.41
N VAL A 146 -14.57 11.15 1.61
CA VAL A 146 -13.66 11.50 0.51
C VAL A 146 -13.52 10.34 -0.47
N LEU A 147 -13.31 9.10 0.00
CA LEU A 147 -13.21 7.93 -0.90
C LEU A 147 -14.49 7.66 -1.67
N ALA A 148 -15.65 7.77 -1.03
CA ALA A 148 -16.93 7.60 -1.71
C ALA A 148 -17.07 8.62 -2.85
N ARG A 149 -16.69 9.88 -2.59
CA ARG A 149 -16.73 10.95 -3.58
C ARG A 149 -15.77 10.70 -4.75
N ILE A 150 -14.54 10.28 -4.48
CA ILE A 150 -13.58 9.89 -5.52
C ILE A 150 -14.15 8.73 -6.34
N GLY A 151 -14.76 7.73 -5.70
CA GLY A 151 -15.37 6.60 -6.38
C GLY A 151 -16.59 6.97 -7.24
N THR A 152 -17.35 8.01 -6.87
CA THR A 152 -18.47 8.50 -7.66
C THR A 152 -18.03 9.45 -8.79
N GLU A 153 -17.13 10.39 -8.49
CA GLU A 153 -16.74 11.48 -9.40
C GLU A 153 -15.53 11.12 -10.29
N GLY A 154 -14.73 10.12 -9.92
CA GLY A 154 -13.55 9.69 -10.67
C GLY A 154 -12.35 10.63 -10.59
N ALA A 155 -12.33 11.56 -9.63
CA ALA A 155 -11.25 12.51 -9.46
C ALA A 155 -11.13 12.95 -7.99
N LEU A 156 -9.89 13.22 -7.55
CA LEU A 156 -9.63 13.86 -6.27
C LEU A 156 -9.80 15.38 -6.42
N GLN A 157 -10.92 15.90 -5.92
CA GLN A 157 -11.26 17.33 -6.01
C GLN A 157 -10.72 18.16 -4.83
N GLU A 158 -10.35 17.50 -3.74
CA GLU A 158 -9.94 18.15 -2.50
C GLU A 158 -8.41 18.22 -2.45
N ASP A 159 -7.89 19.40 -2.13
CA ASP A 159 -6.47 19.58 -1.84
C ASP A 159 -6.13 18.93 -0.50
N VAL A 160 -5.69 17.68 -0.56
CA VAL A 160 -5.33 16.86 0.60
C VAL A 160 -3.82 16.73 0.68
N GLY A 161 -3.28 16.94 1.88
CA GLY A 161 -1.85 16.80 2.11
C GLY A 161 -1.34 15.35 1.96
N PRO A 162 -0.04 15.14 1.71
CA PRO A 162 0.58 13.82 1.57
C PRO A 162 0.17 12.73 2.57
N SER A 163 0.08 13.02 3.88
CA SER A 163 -0.33 11.99 4.86
C SER A 163 -1.78 11.53 4.63
N ALA A 164 -2.66 12.46 4.27
CA ALA A 164 -4.05 12.14 3.96
C ALA A 164 -4.16 11.38 2.63
N GLN A 165 -3.36 11.74 1.61
CA GLN A 165 -3.28 10.98 0.35
C GLN A 165 -2.84 9.55 0.58
N LEU A 166 -1.81 9.32 1.40
CA LEU A 166 -1.35 7.97 1.75
C LEU A 166 -2.44 7.18 2.48
N ALA A 167 -3.12 7.81 3.45
CA ALA A 167 -4.27 7.20 4.13
C ALA A 167 -5.38 6.80 3.15
N LEU A 168 -5.70 7.65 2.16
CA LEU A 168 -6.72 7.38 1.13
C LEU A 168 -6.31 6.22 0.21
N LEU A 169 -5.06 6.20 -0.27
CA LEU A 169 -4.55 5.13 -1.13
C LEU A 169 -4.61 3.78 -0.43
N LEU A 170 -4.02 3.67 0.76
CA LEU A 170 -3.99 2.43 1.54
C LEU A 170 -5.40 1.97 1.89
N SER A 171 -6.25 2.88 2.33
CA SER A 171 -7.67 2.64 2.59
C SER A 171 -8.40 2.04 1.39
N SER A 172 -8.25 2.64 0.20
CA SER A 172 -8.92 2.16 -1.02
C SER A 172 -8.48 0.74 -1.40
N SER A 173 -7.19 0.41 -1.18
CA SER A 173 -6.64 -0.92 -1.39
C SER A 173 -7.20 -1.94 -0.37
N VAL A 174 -7.25 -1.56 0.92
CA VAL A 174 -7.80 -2.41 1.98
C VAL A 174 -9.28 -2.73 1.72
N GLN A 175 -10.12 -1.73 1.43
CA GLN A 175 -11.54 -1.95 1.12
C GLN A 175 -11.74 -2.92 -0.03
N ARG A 176 -10.98 -2.71 -1.10
CA ARG A 176 -11.05 -3.57 -2.27
C ARG A 176 -10.68 -5.02 -1.91
N ASN A 177 -9.59 -5.21 -1.16
CA ASN A 177 -9.15 -6.54 -0.71
C ASN A 177 -10.20 -7.20 0.20
N GLU A 178 -10.76 -6.47 1.16
CA GLU A 178 -11.83 -6.95 2.04
C GLU A 178 -13.08 -7.36 1.25
N THR A 179 -13.53 -6.53 0.30
CA THR A 179 -14.68 -6.84 -0.55
C THR A 179 -14.42 -8.07 -1.42
N GLN A 180 -13.25 -8.20 -2.03
CA GLN A 180 -12.88 -9.39 -2.79
C GLN A 180 -12.83 -10.65 -1.91
N ASN A 181 -12.26 -10.55 -0.70
CA ASN A 181 -12.21 -11.68 0.23
C ASN A 181 -13.61 -12.09 0.70
N LEU A 182 -14.49 -11.12 0.96
CA LEU A 182 -15.87 -11.39 1.32
C LEU A 182 -16.63 -12.06 0.16
N GLN A 183 -16.45 -11.58 -1.07
CA GLN A 183 -17.03 -12.20 -2.27
C GLN A 183 -16.57 -13.66 -2.44
N ARG A 184 -15.26 -13.92 -2.31
CA ARG A 184 -14.69 -15.28 -2.33
C ARG A 184 -15.28 -16.15 -1.22
N ALA A 185 -15.40 -15.62 0.00
CA ALA A 185 -15.97 -16.34 1.13
C ALA A 185 -17.46 -16.68 0.94
N MET A 186 -18.19 -15.86 0.19
CA MET A 186 -19.59 -16.09 -0.19
C MET A 186 -19.74 -16.98 -1.43
N GLY A 187 -18.65 -17.42 -2.06
CA GLY A 187 -18.70 -18.20 -3.31
C GLY A 187 -19.19 -17.39 -4.53
N ILE A 188 -19.11 -16.06 -4.47
CA ILE A 188 -19.47 -15.18 -5.59
C ILE A 188 -18.22 -14.98 -6.46
N GLU A 189 -18.04 -15.86 -7.46
CA GLU A 189 -17.02 -15.71 -8.50
C GLU A 189 -17.68 -15.16 -9.77
N PHE A 190 -17.28 -13.96 -10.20
CA PHE A 190 -17.85 -13.27 -11.36
C PHE A 190 -17.57 -13.98 -12.70
N ASP A 191 -16.70 -15.00 -12.73
CA ASP A 191 -16.32 -15.72 -13.94
C ASP A 191 -17.42 -16.65 -14.49
N GLN A 192 -18.60 -16.75 -13.86
CA GLN A 192 -19.66 -17.68 -14.28
C GLN A 192 -21.09 -17.11 -14.33
N ILE A 193 -21.30 -15.82 -14.10
CA ILE A 193 -22.66 -15.24 -14.10
C ILE A 193 -22.88 -14.41 -15.38
N PRO A 194 -23.83 -14.78 -16.26
CA PRO A 194 -24.20 -13.98 -17.42
C PRO A 194 -24.65 -12.57 -16.97
N ALA A 195 -24.14 -11.55 -17.65
CA ALA A 195 -24.28 -10.13 -17.31
C ALA A 195 -25.73 -9.60 -17.17
N ASP A 196 -26.73 -10.38 -17.59
CA ASP A 196 -28.07 -9.85 -17.82
C ASP A 196 -29.02 -9.86 -16.61
N ASN A 197 -28.69 -10.47 -15.46
CA ASN A 197 -29.68 -10.63 -14.37
C ASN A 197 -29.25 -10.26 -12.93
N PHE A 198 -28.07 -9.68 -12.71
CA PHE A 198 -27.67 -9.20 -11.37
C PHE A 198 -26.98 -7.83 -11.41
N THR A 199 -27.73 -6.76 -11.75
CA THR A 199 -27.40 -5.41 -11.29
C THR A 199 -27.72 -5.30 -9.80
N SER A 200 -26.93 -5.98 -8.98
CA SER A 200 -26.99 -5.91 -7.52
C SER A 200 -26.33 -4.61 -7.04
N ALA A 201 -26.86 -3.98 -5.99
CA ALA A 201 -26.20 -2.86 -5.30
C ALA A 201 -24.76 -3.20 -4.87
N ALA A 202 -24.44 -4.49 -4.68
CA ALA A 202 -23.09 -4.96 -4.41
C ALA A 202 -22.13 -4.74 -5.60
N ALA A 203 -22.60 -4.89 -6.84
CA ALA A 203 -21.81 -4.59 -8.03
C ALA A 203 -21.53 -3.09 -8.12
N THR A 204 -22.54 -2.25 -7.88
CA THR A 204 -22.38 -0.78 -7.86
C THR A 204 -21.38 -0.33 -6.77
N LEU A 205 -21.39 -0.93 -5.59
CA LEU A 205 -20.44 -0.61 -4.54
C LEU A 205 -19.01 -1.04 -4.90
N ALA A 206 -18.84 -2.24 -5.47
CA ALA A 206 -17.55 -2.72 -5.93
C ALA A 206 -16.96 -1.81 -7.03
N ASP A 207 -17.81 -1.30 -7.94
CA ASP A 207 -17.42 -0.36 -8.99
C ASP A 207 -16.96 0.99 -8.41
N ILE A 208 -17.66 1.52 -7.40
CA ILE A 208 -17.27 2.76 -6.69
C ILE A 208 -15.91 2.57 -6.02
N GLN A 209 -15.70 1.45 -5.31
CA GLN A 209 -14.43 1.14 -4.67
C GLN A 209 -13.29 0.95 -5.68
N GLN A 210 -13.55 0.26 -6.79
CA GLN A 210 -12.60 0.09 -7.89
C GLN A 210 -12.22 1.45 -8.49
N ARG A 211 -13.19 2.33 -8.74
CA ARG A 211 -12.92 3.66 -9.29
C ARG A 211 -12.12 4.52 -8.32
N ALA A 212 -12.42 4.44 -7.03
CA ALA A 212 -11.66 5.13 -6.00
C ALA A 212 -10.20 4.66 -5.99
N PHE A 213 -9.97 3.35 -5.98
CA PHE A 213 -8.63 2.75 -6.07
C PHE A 213 -7.90 3.15 -7.36
N ASN A 214 -8.56 3.09 -8.51
CA ASN A 214 -7.96 3.46 -9.80
C ASN A 214 -7.53 4.92 -9.81
N THR A 215 -8.38 5.82 -9.29
CA THR A 215 -8.06 7.25 -9.20
C THR A 215 -6.87 7.46 -8.28
N MET A 216 -6.90 6.89 -7.07
CA MET A 216 -5.81 6.99 -6.11
C MET A 216 -4.52 6.31 -6.60
N SER A 217 -4.58 5.31 -7.47
CA SER A 217 -3.39 4.63 -7.99
C SER A 217 -2.79 5.27 -9.25
N GLN A 218 -3.42 6.34 -9.75
CA GLN A 218 -2.98 7.13 -10.89
C GLN A 218 -2.46 8.51 -10.49
N LEU A 219 -2.88 9.05 -9.34
CA LEU A 219 -2.35 10.28 -8.76
C LEU A 219 -0.83 10.16 -8.60
N ASP A 220 -0.09 11.15 -9.10
CA ASP A 220 1.37 11.28 -9.07
C ASP A 220 2.17 10.06 -9.54
N PHE A 221 1.52 9.05 -10.15
CA PHE A 221 2.17 7.85 -10.65
C PHE A 221 3.10 8.16 -11.82
N ALA A 222 2.74 9.17 -12.62
CA ALA A 222 3.53 9.64 -13.75
C ALA A 222 4.82 10.36 -13.32
N GLU A 223 4.92 10.83 -12.06
CA GLU A 223 6.15 11.45 -11.60
C GLU A 223 7.28 10.41 -11.46
N PRO A 224 8.47 10.67 -12.02
CA PRO A 224 9.61 9.78 -11.84
C PRO A 224 10.08 9.82 -10.39
N LEU A 225 10.42 8.64 -9.85
CA LEU A 225 11.00 8.52 -8.51
C LEU A 225 12.33 9.28 -8.46
N ASN A 226 12.38 10.34 -7.64
CA ASN A 226 13.54 11.22 -7.55
C ASN A 226 14.34 10.93 -6.27
N PRO A 227 15.57 10.40 -6.36
CA PRO A 227 16.42 10.13 -5.18
C PRO A 227 16.89 11.40 -4.45
N ALA A 228 16.63 12.60 -4.97
CA ALA A 228 16.85 13.85 -4.25
C ALA A 228 15.68 14.27 -3.33
N LYS A 229 14.49 13.66 -3.50
CA LYS A 229 13.26 14.00 -2.72
C LYS A 229 13.01 13.05 -1.52
N VAL A 230 13.99 12.22 -1.16
CA VAL A 230 13.90 11.04 -0.25
C VAL A 230 13.39 11.34 1.18
N ALA A 231 13.28 12.60 1.58
CA ALA A 231 12.91 12.99 2.94
C ALA A 231 11.47 13.54 3.08
N THR A 232 10.58 13.31 2.09
CA THR A 232 9.22 13.88 2.11
C THR A 232 8.15 12.79 2.20
N THR A 233 7.06 13.03 2.92
CA THR A 233 5.88 12.13 2.93
C THR A 233 5.28 11.90 1.54
N SER A 234 5.53 12.81 0.60
CA SER A 234 5.21 12.66 -0.83
C SER A 234 6.00 11.53 -1.51
N SER A 235 7.26 11.27 -1.13
CA SER A 235 8.02 10.13 -1.69
C SER A 235 7.47 8.79 -1.24
N ASP A 236 6.94 8.70 -0.01
CA ASP A 236 6.33 7.47 0.50
C ASP A 236 5.09 7.11 -0.32
N TYR A 237 4.30 8.10 -0.74
CA TYR A 237 3.15 7.88 -1.59
C TYR A 237 3.51 7.26 -2.95
N SER A 238 4.50 7.83 -3.66
CA SER A 238 4.94 7.32 -4.97
C SER A 238 5.54 5.91 -4.89
N ILE A 239 6.19 5.56 -3.77
CA ILE A 239 6.68 4.20 -3.52
C ILE A 239 5.50 3.26 -3.27
N MET A 240 4.60 3.66 -2.35
CA MET A 240 3.45 2.85 -1.95
C MET A 240 2.49 2.59 -3.09
N VAL A 241 2.22 3.56 -3.97
CA VAL A 241 1.29 3.35 -5.09
C VAL A 241 1.78 2.25 -6.04
N ARG A 242 3.09 2.21 -6.32
CA ARG A 242 3.71 1.18 -7.17
C ARG A 242 3.67 -0.19 -6.50
N ILE A 243 4.00 -0.26 -5.21
CA ILE A 243 3.91 -1.49 -4.42
C ILE A 243 2.47 -2.02 -4.37
N ILE A 244 1.50 -1.16 -4.06
CA ILE A 244 0.09 -1.53 -3.98
C ILE A 244 -0.42 -2.01 -5.34
N ARG A 245 -0.01 -1.39 -6.44
CA ARG A 245 -0.35 -1.83 -7.81
C ARG A 245 0.23 -3.21 -8.16
N ILE A 246 1.49 -3.46 -7.78
CA ILE A 246 2.13 -4.78 -7.93
C ILE A 246 1.36 -5.83 -7.12
N LEU A 247 1.01 -5.51 -5.87
CA LEU A 247 0.35 -6.46 -4.97
C LEU A 247 -1.14 -6.67 -5.26
N ASP A 248 -1.82 -5.68 -5.85
CA ASP A 248 -3.19 -5.84 -6.37
C ASP A 248 -3.22 -6.83 -7.53
N PHE A 249 -2.21 -6.78 -8.42
CA PHE A 249 -2.08 -7.75 -9.50
C PHE A 249 -1.56 -9.11 -9.02
N THR A 250 -0.61 -9.10 -8.08
CA THR A 250 0.06 -10.31 -7.61
C THR A 250 0.25 -10.27 -6.09
N PRO A 251 -0.70 -10.84 -5.32
CA PRO A 251 -0.68 -10.76 -3.86
C PRO A 251 0.61 -11.32 -3.26
N LEU A 252 1.10 -10.66 -2.20
CA LEU A 252 2.36 -11.04 -1.53
C LEU A 252 2.36 -12.50 -1.06
N ARG A 253 1.22 -12.98 -0.54
CA ARG A 253 1.05 -14.39 -0.16
C ARG A 253 1.34 -15.34 -1.31
N THR A 254 0.93 -15.00 -2.53
CA THR A 254 1.14 -15.83 -3.72
C THR A 254 2.60 -15.78 -4.16
N LEU A 255 3.25 -14.60 -4.12
CA LEU A 255 4.69 -14.48 -4.36
C LEU A 255 5.51 -15.33 -3.39
N CYS A 256 5.28 -15.17 -2.09
CA CYS A 256 5.98 -15.94 -1.05
C CYS A 256 5.80 -17.45 -1.23
N ARG A 257 4.57 -17.91 -1.53
CA ARG A 257 4.32 -19.33 -1.82
C ARG A 257 5.07 -19.80 -3.06
N ALA A 258 5.05 -19.02 -4.14
CA ALA A 258 5.73 -19.37 -5.40
C ALA A 258 7.26 -19.46 -5.23
N THR A 259 7.84 -18.70 -4.29
CA THR A 259 9.26 -18.78 -3.89
C THR A 259 9.52 -19.76 -2.74
N ARG A 260 8.57 -20.64 -2.43
CA ARG A 260 8.65 -21.69 -1.38
C ARG A 260 8.81 -21.18 0.05
N TRP A 261 8.53 -19.90 0.31
CA TRP A 261 8.58 -19.34 1.65
C TRP A 261 7.40 -19.83 2.49
N GLN A 262 7.70 -20.48 3.62
CA GLN A 262 6.73 -20.96 4.62
C GLN A 262 5.54 -21.74 4.01
N THR A 263 5.79 -22.58 3.00
CA THR A 263 4.76 -23.37 2.34
C THR A 263 5.23 -24.79 2.04
N THR A 264 4.31 -25.66 1.62
CA THR A 264 4.63 -27.02 1.17
C THR A 264 4.99 -27.01 -0.32
N GLU A 265 5.62 -28.07 -0.82
CA GLU A 265 5.93 -28.21 -2.26
C GLU A 265 4.66 -28.15 -3.14
N GLN A 266 3.56 -28.76 -2.68
CA GLN A 266 2.26 -28.65 -3.33
C GLN A 266 1.76 -27.20 -3.33
N GLY A 267 1.88 -26.51 -2.18
CA GLY A 267 1.48 -25.11 -2.04
C GLY A 267 2.27 -24.16 -2.94
N ALA A 268 3.56 -24.44 -3.16
CA ALA A 268 4.42 -23.68 -4.06
C ALA A 268 4.09 -23.94 -5.53
N SER A 269 3.91 -25.22 -5.90
CA SER A 269 3.56 -25.61 -7.28
C SER A 269 2.23 -25.00 -7.72
N GLU A 270 1.24 -25.01 -6.83
CA GLU A 270 -0.07 -24.41 -7.08
C GLU A 270 0.02 -22.88 -7.25
N ALA A 271 0.81 -22.20 -6.40
CA ALA A 271 1.02 -20.76 -6.54
C ALA A 271 1.74 -20.41 -7.85
N ARG A 272 2.76 -21.17 -8.25
CA ARG A 272 3.44 -20.97 -9.55
C ARG A 272 2.48 -21.16 -10.72
N ARG A 273 1.62 -22.19 -10.68
CA ARG A 273 0.59 -22.43 -11.70
C ARG A 273 -0.39 -21.26 -11.79
N GLN A 274 -0.89 -20.77 -10.65
CA GLN A 274 -1.79 -19.61 -10.61
C GLN A 274 -1.14 -18.36 -11.22
N LEU A 275 0.11 -18.06 -10.86
CA LEU A 275 0.81 -16.89 -11.39
C LEU A 275 1.09 -17.00 -12.89
N PHE A 276 1.45 -18.19 -13.35
CA PHE A 276 1.64 -18.45 -14.78
C PHE A 276 0.36 -18.17 -15.57
N GLU A 277 -0.80 -18.67 -15.12
CA GLU A 277 -2.08 -18.39 -15.77
C GLU A 277 -2.44 -16.90 -15.73
N ASN A 278 -2.25 -16.23 -14.58
CA ASN A 278 -2.50 -14.80 -14.46
C ASN A 278 -1.62 -13.97 -15.42
N PHE A 279 -0.34 -14.30 -15.55
CA PHE A 279 0.58 -13.62 -16.47
C PHE A 279 0.20 -13.87 -17.94
N ARG A 280 -0.40 -15.02 -18.27
CA ARG A 280 -0.90 -15.30 -19.62
C ARG A 280 -2.20 -14.58 -19.92
N GLN A 281 -3.11 -14.49 -18.95
CA GLN A 281 -4.39 -13.81 -19.10
C GLN A 281 -4.20 -12.29 -19.27
N ASP A 282 -3.32 -11.69 -18.46
CA ASP A 282 -3.04 -10.24 -18.51
C ASP A 282 -1.53 -9.96 -18.57
N GLY A 283 -0.94 -10.30 -19.72
CA GLY A 283 0.50 -10.11 -19.97
C GLY A 283 0.91 -8.64 -20.00
N LYS A 284 0.00 -7.72 -20.38
CA LYS A 284 0.27 -6.28 -20.34
C LYS A 284 0.46 -5.83 -18.90
N ARG A 285 -0.46 -6.18 -18.00
CA ARG A 285 -0.37 -5.83 -16.58
C ARG A 285 0.84 -6.44 -15.89
N ALA A 286 1.21 -7.68 -16.25
CA ALA A 286 2.41 -8.31 -15.75
C ALA A 286 3.69 -7.53 -16.14
N LYS A 287 3.77 -7.07 -17.40
CA LYS A 287 4.87 -6.23 -17.87
C LYS A 287 4.89 -4.83 -17.22
N GLU A 288 3.73 -4.24 -16.97
CA GLU A 288 3.63 -2.99 -16.21
C GLU A 288 4.21 -3.17 -14.79
N CYS A 289 3.80 -4.22 -14.09
CA CYS A 289 4.26 -4.50 -12.74
C CYS A 289 5.77 -4.78 -12.68
N VAL A 290 6.35 -5.51 -13.63
CA VAL A 290 7.82 -5.72 -13.65
C VAL A 290 8.58 -4.43 -13.96
N SER A 291 8.01 -3.54 -14.79
CA SER A 291 8.57 -2.21 -15.00
C SER A 291 8.51 -1.35 -13.74
N GLU A 292 7.37 -1.35 -13.03
CA GLU A 292 7.21 -0.66 -11.75
C GLU A 292 8.19 -1.18 -10.69
N ALA A 293 8.34 -2.51 -10.57
CA ALA A 293 9.30 -3.15 -9.68
C ALA A 293 10.76 -2.81 -10.05
N SER A 294 11.06 -2.73 -11.35
CA SER A 294 12.38 -2.35 -11.87
C SER A 294 12.77 -0.92 -11.52
N GLN A 295 11.82 0.02 -11.67
CA GLN A 295 12.02 1.42 -11.29
C GLN A 295 12.23 1.58 -9.79
N LEU A 296 11.44 0.89 -8.96
CA LEU A 296 11.61 0.86 -7.51
C LEU A 296 12.96 0.25 -7.12
N PHE A 297 13.35 -0.89 -7.71
CA PHE A 297 14.62 -1.54 -7.44
C PHE A 297 15.81 -0.60 -7.72
N GLN A 298 15.80 0.09 -8.86
CA GLN A 298 16.85 1.05 -9.20
C GLN A 298 16.82 2.27 -8.27
N TYR A 299 15.64 2.81 -7.94
CA TYR A 299 15.50 3.90 -6.97
C TYR A 299 16.15 3.52 -5.63
N LEU A 300 15.78 2.36 -5.07
CA LEU A 300 16.29 1.86 -3.79
C LEU A 300 17.81 1.62 -3.80
N ARG A 301 18.39 1.29 -4.96
CA ARG A 301 19.84 1.14 -5.14
C ARG A 301 20.59 2.48 -5.16
N THR A 302 19.89 3.59 -5.46
CA THR A 302 20.50 4.92 -5.59
C THR A 302 20.41 5.77 -4.34
N ILE A 303 19.46 5.49 -3.44
CA ILE A 303 19.30 6.25 -2.20
C ILE A 303 20.39 5.91 -1.19
N LYS A 304 20.76 6.90 -0.36
CA LYS A 304 21.90 6.78 0.57
C LYS A 304 21.59 5.95 1.82
N SER A 305 20.33 5.94 2.24
CA SER A 305 19.87 5.26 3.45
C SER A 305 18.51 4.64 3.17
N LEU A 306 18.35 3.36 3.52
CA LEU A 306 17.08 2.66 3.44
C LEU A 306 16.33 2.87 4.76
N SER A 307 15.06 3.27 4.66
CA SER A 307 14.10 3.14 5.74
C SER A 307 13.65 1.67 5.88
N HIS A 308 12.89 1.38 6.93
CA HIS A 308 12.33 0.04 7.10
C HIS A 308 11.31 -0.33 6.02
N ILE A 309 10.52 0.66 5.56
CA ILE A 309 9.59 0.51 4.43
C ILE A 309 10.35 0.19 3.15
N ASP A 310 11.49 0.82 2.92
CA ASP A 310 12.33 0.59 1.74
C ASP A 310 12.84 -0.85 1.68
N THR A 311 13.15 -1.44 2.84
CA THR A 311 13.62 -2.85 2.91
C THR A 311 12.51 -3.82 2.48
N MET A 312 11.28 -3.60 2.92
CA MET A 312 10.14 -4.43 2.50
C MET A 312 9.80 -4.19 1.03
N THR A 313 9.87 -2.93 0.58
CA THR A 313 9.70 -2.52 -0.82
C THR A 313 10.69 -3.28 -1.71
N LEU A 314 11.97 -3.32 -1.31
CA LEU A 314 13.02 -4.05 -2.03
C LEU A 314 12.69 -5.54 -2.14
N LEU A 315 12.30 -6.17 -1.02
CA LEU A 315 11.93 -7.59 -1.00
C LEU A 315 10.82 -7.90 -2.01
N MET A 316 9.74 -7.12 -2.01
CA MET A 316 8.61 -7.34 -2.92
C MET A 316 9.01 -7.13 -4.39
N CYS A 317 9.84 -6.13 -4.68
CA CYS A 317 10.35 -5.90 -6.04
C CYS A 317 11.17 -7.10 -6.50
N VAL A 318 12.10 -7.59 -5.67
CA VAL A 318 12.95 -8.74 -5.98
C VAL A 318 12.12 -10.00 -6.18
N LEU A 319 11.16 -10.29 -5.29
CA LEU A 319 10.27 -11.45 -5.43
C LEU A 319 9.47 -11.39 -6.73
N TYR A 320 8.90 -10.23 -7.07
CA TYR A 320 8.12 -10.08 -8.29
C TYR A 320 8.99 -10.24 -9.54
N ILE A 321 10.14 -9.57 -9.60
CA ILE A 321 11.09 -9.65 -10.72
C ILE A 321 11.54 -11.11 -10.91
N TYR A 322 11.93 -11.79 -9.83
CA TYR A 322 12.34 -13.20 -9.87
C TYR A 322 11.23 -14.10 -10.44
N VAL A 323 10.03 -14.01 -9.88
CA VAL A 323 8.90 -14.84 -10.31
C VAL A 323 8.49 -14.53 -11.76
N TYR A 324 8.56 -13.27 -12.18
CA TYR A 324 8.28 -12.88 -13.55
C TYR A 324 9.29 -13.49 -14.54
N ILE A 325 10.59 -13.41 -14.24
CA ILE A 325 11.64 -14.02 -15.08
C ILE A 325 11.42 -15.54 -15.19
N GLU A 326 11.19 -16.19 -14.06
CA GLU A 326 10.97 -17.63 -13.98
C GLU A 326 9.71 -18.08 -14.72
N LEU A 327 8.60 -17.37 -14.61
CA LEU A 327 7.31 -17.89 -15.11
C LEU A 327 6.89 -17.28 -16.45
N ALA A 328 7.19 -16.01 -16.70
CA ALA A 328 6.75 -15.31 -17.91
C ALA A 328 7.81 -15.30 -19.02
N MET A 329 9.11 -15.37 -18.67
CA MET A 329 10.21 -15.33 -19.63
C MET A 329 10.81 -16.71 -19.94
N HIS A 330 10.34 -17.79 -19.30
CA HIS A 330 10.68 -19.14 -19.75
C HIS A 330 9.98 -19.44 -21.08
N PRO A 331 10.73 -19.71 -22.16
CA PRO A 331 10.11 -20.09 -23.42
C PRO A 331 9.43 -21.45 -23.26
N SER A 332 8.16 -21.54 -23.65
CA SER A 332 7.55 -22.82 -24.01
C SER A 332 8.50 -23.52 -24.97
N SER A 333 9.05 -24.66 -24.54
CA SER A 333 10.04 -25.47 -25.25
C SER A 333 9.49 -26.17 -26.50
N SER A 334 8.73 -25.46 -27.35
CA SER A 334 8.01 -26.03 -28.48
C SER A 334 8.22 -25.30 -29.82
N THR A 335 9.07 -24.27 -29.88
CA THR A 335 9.45 -23.70 -31.19
C THR A 335 10.89 -24.06 -31.51
N MET A 336 11.04 -25.04 -32.41
CA MET A 336 12.31 -25.44 -33.01
C MET A 336 13.16 -24.21 -33.40
N PRO A 337 14.49 -24.26 -33.21
CA PRO A 337 15.35 -23.17 -33.65
C PRO A 337 15.35 -23.12 -35.17
N GLN A 338 14.58 -22.19 -35.75
CA GLN A 338 14.78 -21.84 -37.15
C GLN A 338 16.11 -21.12 -37.27
N THR A 339 17.09 -21.86 -37.79
CA THR A 339 18.36 -21.37 -38.30
C THR A 339 18.09 -20.29 -39.36
N GLY A 340 18.16 -19.03 -38.94
CA GLY A 340 18.00 -17.89 -39.85
C GLY A 340 18.20 -16.57 -39.11
N GLY A 341 19.46 -16.13 -38.97
CA GLY A 341 19.89 -14.75 -38.69
C GLY A 341 18.92 -13.85 -37.92
N ALA A 342 18.46 -14.25 -36.73
CA ALA A 342 17.61 -13.41 -35.91
C ALA A 342 18.41 -12.16 -35.49
N ARG A 343 18.00 -10.99 -35.96
CA ARG A 343 18.54 -9.71 -35.46
C ARG A 343 18.42 -9.72 -33.94
N PRO A 344 19.47 -9.34 -33.19
CA PRO A 344 19.36 -9.26 -31.74
C PRO A 344 18.24 -8.29 -31.40
N GLY A 345 17.22 -8.77 -30.68
CA GLY A 345 16.09 -7.98 -30.24
C GLY A 345 16.53 -6.68 -29.56
N LYS A 346 15.75 -5.61 -29.73
CA LYS A 346 16.09 -4.28 -29.21
C LYS A 346 16.07 -4.31 -27.68
N ILE A 347 17.11 -3.79 -27.03
CA ILE A 347 17.18 -3.79 -25.56
C ILE A 347 16.28 -2.67 -25.02
N ILE A 348 15.41 -2.99 -24.07
CA ILE A 348 14.60 -2.01 -23.32
C ILE A 348 15.08 -1.95 -21.87
N LYS A 349 15.45 -0.77 -21.39
CA LYS A 349 15.90 -0.56 -20.00
C LYS A 349 14.71 -0.26 -19.11
N LEU A 350 14.33 -1.20 -18.25
CA LEU A 350 13.12 -1.08 -17.43
C LEU A 350 13.26 -0.10 -16.25
N ASP A 351 14.50 0.19 -15.85
CA ASP A 351 14.86 1.06 -14.73
C ASP A 351 14.93 2.55 -15.08
N GLN A 352 14.86 2.90 -16.36
CA GLN A 352 15.00 4.29 -16.84
C GLN A 352 13.64 4.80 -17.33
N PRO A 353 13.40 6.12 -17.32
CA PRO A 353 12.26 6.69 -18.04
C PRO A 353 12.44 6.38 -19.54
N VAL A 354 11.71 5.37 -20.01
CA VAL A 354 11.66 4.98 -21.43
C VAL A 354 10.71 5.92 -22.16
N ILE A 355 10.99 6.21 -23.43
CA ILE A 355 10.07 6.96 -24.31
C ILE A 355 8.74 6.20 -24.36
N ASP A 356 7.62 6.90 -24.16
CA ASP A 356 6.29 6.29 -24.01
C ASP A 356 5.94 5.34 -25.18
N ASP A 357 6.35 5.67 -26.40
CA ASP A 357 6.13 4.83 -27.59
C ASP A 357 6.87 3.47 -27.49
N GLU A 358 8.14 3.47 -27.07
CA GLU A 358 8.93 2.23 -26.93
C GLU A 358 8.42 1.37 -25.78
N ARG A 359 7.95 2.01 -24.71
CA ARG A 359 7.32 1.34 -23.57
C ARG A 359 6.01 0.68 -24.00
N GLU A 360 5.13 1.40 -24.68
CA GLU A 360 3.84 0.87 -25.13
C GLU A 360 4.02 -0.25 -26.17
N ASP A 361 5.03 -0.16 -27.04
CA ASP A 361 5.36 -1.24 -27.98
C ASP A 361 5.82 -2.52 -27.27
N TRP A 362 6.63 -2.41 -26.22
CA TRP A 362 7.05 -3.56 -25.41
C TRP A 362 5.87 -4.14 -24.61
N LEU A 363 5.07 -3.28 -23.97
CA LEU A 363 3.86 -3.68 -23.25
C LEU A 363 2.90 -4.45 -24.18
N SER A 364 2.69 -3.93 -25.39
CA SER A 364 1.84 -4.52 -26.43
C SER A 364 2.44 -5.75 -27.12
N GLY A 365 3.73 -6.04 -26.91
CA GLY A 365 4.41 -7.18 -27.54
C GLY A 365 4.61 -7.05 -29.05
N ARG A 366 4.60 -5.82 -29.60
CA ARG A 366 4.70 -5.56 -31.06
C ARG A 366 6.10 -5.81 -31.61
N HIS A 367 7.11 -5.80 -30.76
CA HIS A 367 8.52 -5.99 -31.13
C HIS A 367 9.24 -6.94 -30.17
N ASP A 368 10.26 -7.63 -30.70
CA ASP A 368 11.17 -8.47 -29.92
C ASP A 368 12.11 -7.59 -29.09
N TYR A 369 11.60 -7.16 -27.93
CA TYR A 369 12.34 -6.38 -26.96
C TYR A 369 12.95 -7.31 -25.90
N ARG A 370 14.21 -7.06 -25.57
CA ARG A 370 14.92 -7.77 -24.51
C ARG A 370 14.98 -6.88 -23.27
N PRO A 371 14.22 -7.19 -22.22
CA PRO A 371 14.22 -6.38 -21.00
C PRO A 371 15.58 -6.46 -20.31
N HIS A 372 16.10 -5.31 -19.91
CA HIS A 372 17.35 -5.16 -19.18
C HIS A 372 17.12 -4.35 -17.92
N LEU A 373 17.76 -4.78 -16.82
CA LEU A 373 17.76 -4.09 -15.55
C LEU A 373 19.18 -3.83 -15.06
N ALA A 374 19.51 -2.59 -14.70
CA ALA A 374 20.80 -2.27 -14.11
C ALA A 374 21.04 -3.07 -12.81
N GLY A 375 22.19 -3.74 -12.72
CA GLY A 375 22.57 -4.60 -11.58
C GLY A 375 22.15 -6.06 -11.69
N ILE A 376 21.22 -6.40 -12.59
CA ILE A 376 20.87 -7.80 -12.92
C ILE A 376 21.38 -8.19 -14.32
N GLY A 377 21.19 -7.30 -15.31
CA GLY A 377 21.56 -7.55 -16.70
C GLY A 377 20.33 -7.80 -17.57
N LEU A 378 20.48 -8.60 -18.63
CA LEU A 378 19.35 -9.03 -19.46
C LEU A 378 18.48 -9.99 -18.67
N LEU A 379 17.17 -9.72 -18.66
CA LEU A 379 16.19 -10.60 -18.04
C LEU A 379 15.86 -11.72 -19.03
N ASP A 380 16.78 -12.68 -19.17
CA ASP A 380 16.58 -13.92 -19.89
C ASP A 380 16.50 -15.09 -18.91
N SER A 381 15.77 -16.14 -19.30
CA SER A 381 15.67 -17.36 -18.48
C SER A 381 16.84 -18.31 -18.68
N GLU A 382 17.78 -17.99 -19.59
CA GLU A 382 18.94 -18.83 -19.89
C GLU A 382 20.13 -18.58 -18.94
N ARG A 383 20.06 -17.59 -18.05
CA ARG A 383 21.16 -17.23 -17.13
C ARG A 383 20.76 -17.02 -15.67
N SER A 384 19.84 -17.82 -15.14
CA SER A 384 19.78 -17.99 -13.67
C SER A 384 20.92 -18.92 -13.24
N PRO A 385 21.93 -18.49 -12.45
CA PRO A 385 22.93 -19.40 -11.91
C PRO A 385 22.28 -20.37 -10.90
N PRO A 386 22.86 -21.56 -10.69
CA PRO A 386 22.31 -22.63 -9.86
C PRO A 386 22.17 -22.28 -8.38
#